data_AF-A0AA97DCW0-F1
#
_entry.id   AF-A0AA97DCW0-F1
#
_cell.length_a   1.000
_cell.length_b   1.000
_cell.length_c   1.000
_cell.angle_alpha   90.00
_cell.angle_beta   90.00
_cell.angle_gamma   90.00
#
_symmetry.space_group_name_H-M   'P 1'
#
loop_
_entity.id
_entity.type
_entity.pdbx_description
1 polymer ?
#
loop_
_entity_poly.entity_id
_entity_poly.type
_entity_poly.pdbx_seq_one_letter_code
_entity_poly.pdbx_strand_id
1 'polypeptide(L)'
;MYIPPSNFLATPFLGYTLQKPAFKTNREVASTIEVLLDDLLNEQSISSIEMTTSYMKKVKVPCFKLNDYVVWGATAMMLAEIKNLLIESKF
;
A
#
# COMPACT_ATOMS: atom_id res chain seq x y z
N MET A 1 -13.05 0.13 -3.34
CA MET A 1 -13.02 0.09 -1.85
C MET A 1 -13.65 1.34 -1.22
N TYR A 2 -14.33 1.22 -0.06
CA TYR A 2 -14.82 2.36 0.73
C TYR A 2 -13.83 2.69 1.87
N ILE A 3 -13.52 3.97 2.10
CA ILE A 3 -12.58 4.46 3.13
C ILE A 3 -13.39 5.21 4.21
N PRO A 4 -13.65 4.60 5.38
CA PRO A 4 -14.58 5.16 6.36
C PRO A 4 -14.17 6.52 6.98
N PRO A 5 -12.91 6.77 7.39
CA PRO A 5 -12.56 8.02 8.08
C PRO A 5 -12.75 9.28 7.22
N SER A 6 -12.68 9.13 5.89
CA SER A 6 -12.82 10.23 4.94
C SER A 6 -14.16 10.19 4.19
N ASN A 7 -14.92 9.10 4.29
CA ASN A 7 -16.15 8.85 3.53
C ASN A 7 -15.95 8.88 2.00
N PHE A 8 -14.82 8.36 1.52
CA PHE A 8 -14.53 8.26 0.08
C PHE A 8 -14.72 6.85 -0.45
N LEU A 9 -15.23 6.75 -1.68
CA LEU A 9 -15.14 5.54 -2.49
C LEU A 9 -13.92 5.67 -3.41
N ALA A 10 -12.94 4.80 -3.24
CA ALA A 10 -11.73 4.77 -4.06
C ALA A 10 -11.70 3.50 -4.93
N THR A 11 -11.21 3.64 -6.16
CA THR A 11 -11.01 2.52 -7.08
C THR A 11 -9.53 2.47 -7.45
N PRO A 12 -8.77 1.46 -6.99
CA PRO A 12 -7.38 1.32 -7.38
C PRO A 12 -7.27 0.91 -8.85
N PHE A 13 -6.22 1.38 -9.53
CA PHE A 13 -5.86 0.99 -10.89
C PHE A 13 -4.39 0.58 -10.93
N LEU A 14 -4.07 -0.43 -11.74
CA LEU A 14 -2.70 -0.88 -11.96
C LEU A 14 -2.26 -0.47 -13.36
N GLY A 15 -1.15 0.28 -13.45
CA GLY A 15 -0.49 0.61 -14.70
C GLY A 15 0.83 -0.14 -14.83
N TYR A 16 1.18 -0.59 -16.04
CA TYR A 16 2.47 -1.22 -16.32
C TYR A 16 3.12 -0.60 -17.55
N THR A 17 4.44 -0.71 -17.63
CA THR A 17 5.25 -0.26 -18.76
C THR A 17 6.37 -1.26 -18.99
N LEU A 18 6.79 -1.42 -20.25
CA LEU A 18 7.89 -2.31 -20.62
C LEU A 18 9.27 -1.72 -20.28
N GLN A 19 9.34 -0.44 -19.95
CA GLN A 19 10.58 0.28 -19.64
C GLN A 19 10.45 0.95 -18.28
N LYS A 20 11.56 0.95 -17.49
CA LYS A 20 11.59 1.59 -16.18
C LYS A 20 11.32 3.10 -16.35
N PRO A 21 10.24 3.64 -15.75
CA PRO A 21 9.94 5.06 -15.85
C PRO A 21 10.94 5.89 -15.03
N ALA A 22 11.27 7.09 -15.52
CA ALA A 22 12.05 8.07 -14.77
C ALA A 22 11.09 9.01 -14.02
N PHE A 23 10.93 8.79 -12.71
CA PHE A 23 10.08 9.65 -11.88
C PHE A 23 10.80 10.95 -11.53
N LYS A 24 10.12 12.09 -11.77
CA LYS A 24 10.57 13.41 -11.32
C LYS A 24 9.64 13.90 -10.21
N THR A 25 10.19 14.06 -9.00
CA THR A 25 9.43 14.59 -7.86
C THR A 25 9.24 16.10 -7.97
N ASN A 26 8.28 16.62 -7.23
CA ASN A 26 8.02 18.05 -7.08
C ASN A 26 7.97 18.41 -5.58
N ARG A 27 7.62 19.66 -5.25
CA ARG A 27 7.54 20.15 -3.86
C ARG A 27 6.54 19.42 -2.96
N GLU A 28 5.55 18.74 -3.52
CA GLU A 28 4.53 18.00 -2.76
C GLU A 28 4.98 16.57 -2.43
N VAL A 29 6.01 16.05 -3.10
CA VAL A 29 6.49 14.67 -2.97
C VAL A 29 7.85 14.66 -2.28
N ALA A 30 7.89 14.15 -1.05
CA ALA A 30 9.13 14.05 -0.28
C ALA A 30 10.10 13.01 -0.85
N SER A 31 9.60 11.84 -1.28
CA SER A 31 10.42 10.77 -1.85
C SER A 31 9.57 9.78 -2.65
N THR A 32 10.23 8.98 -3.50
CA THR A 32 9.66 7.81 -4.18
C THR A 32 10.24 6.55 -3.55
N ILE A 33 9.38 5.57 -3.26
CA ILE A 33 9.78 4.29 -2.68
C ILE A 33 9.62 3.22 -3.76
N GLU A 34 10.73 2.57 -4.13
CA GLU A 34 10.71 1.41 -5.02
C GLU A 34 10.56 0.14 -4.16
N VAL A 35 9.65 -0.74 -4.55
CA VAL A 35 9.37 -2.00 -3.86
C VAL A 35 9.40 -3.11 -4.90
N LEU A 36 10.09 -4.21 -4.60
CA LEU A 36 10.06 -5.39 -5.47
C LEU A 36 8.66 -6.00 -5.43
N LEU A 37 8.17 -6.45 -6.59
CA LEU A 37 6.88 -7.12 -6.65
C LEU A 37 6.87 -8.35 -5.74
N ASP A 38 7.96 -9.10 -5.70
CA ASP A 38 8.10 -10.28 -4.83
C ASP A 38 7.94 -9.92 -3.35
N ASP A 39 8.48 -8.79 -2.89
CA ASP A 39 8.33 -8.32 -1.51
C ASP A 39 6.87 -7.97 -1.19
N LEU A 40 6.16 -7.35 -2.14
CA LEU A 40 4.74 -7.06 -1.98
C LEU A 40 3.90 -8.34 -1.90
N LEU A 41 4.19 -9.32 -2.76
CA LEU A 41 3.46 -10.59 -2.83
C LEU A 41 3.81 -11.51 -1.64
N ASN A 42 4.97 -11.34 -1.03
CA ASN A 42 5.41 -12.11 0.13
C ASN A 42 4.45 -11.94 1.33
N GLU A 43 4.02 -13.04 1.94
CA GLU A 43 3.17 -13.02 3.14
C GLU A 43 3.89 -12.42 4.35
N GLN A 44 5.22 -12.55 4.40
CA GLN A 44 6.07 -12.03 5.46
C GLN A 44 6.12 -10.50 5.47
N SER A 45 5.68 -9.84 4.39
CA SER A 45 5.53 -8.38 4.36
C SER A 45 4.35 -7.89 5.20
N ILE A 46 3.37 -8.75 5.50
CA ILE A 46 2.18 -8.36 6.27
C ILE A 46 2.53 -8.39 7.76
N SER A 47 2.21 -7.30 8.44
CA SER A 47 2.42 -7.15 9.88
C SER A 47 1.31 -6.34 10.53
N SER A 48 1.44 -6.07 11.83
CA SER A 48 0.54 -5.16 12.55
C SER A 48 1.34 -4.15 13.36
N ILE A 49 0.83 -2.93 13.41
CA ILE A 49 1.37 -1.83 14.21
C ILE A 49 0.30 -1.30 15.16
N GLU A 50 0.69 -0.86 16.35
CA GLU A 50 -0.21 -0.15 17.25
C GLU A 50 -0.27 1.31 16.84
N MET A 51 -1.46 1.80 16.52
CA MET A 51 -1.68 3.18 16.11
C MET A 51 -2.64 3.88 17.06
N THR A 52 -2.32 5.14 17.32
CA THR A 52 -3.26 6.10 17.90
C THR A 52 -3.48 7.20 16.88
N THR A 53 -4.71 7.32 16.40
CA THR A 53 -5.15 8.37 15.48
C THR A 53 -6.24 9.19 16.15
N SER A 54 -6.66 10.30 15.52
CA SER A 54 -7.78 11.12 15.99
C SER A 54 -9.09 10.34 16.14
N TYR A 55 -9.24 9.20 15.45
CA TYR A 55 -10.45 8.39 15.43
C TYR A 55 -10.32 7.07 16.19
N MET A 56 -9.10 6.62 16.52
CA MET A 56 -8.83 5.33 17.15
C MET A 56 -7.72 5.42 18.18
N LYS A 57 -7.95 4.89 19.39
CA LYS A 57 -6.95 4.92 20.47
C LYS A 57 -6.34 3.53 20.67
N LYS A 58 -5.03 3.41 20.42
CA LYS A 58 -4.23 2.18 20.61
C LYS A 58 -4.84 0.94 19.95
N VAL A 59 -5.15 1.05 18.66
CA VAL A 59 -5.68 -0.07 17.88
C VAL A 59 -4.55 -0.70 17.08
N LYS A 60 -4.46 -2.04 17.08
CA LYS A 60 -3.60 -2.77 16.16
C LYS A 60 -4.23 -2.73 14.77
N VAL A 61 -3.52 -2.14 13.82
CA VAL A 61 -3.95 -2.07 12.42
C VAL A 61 -3.01 -2.91 11.55
N PRO A 62 -3.54 -3.61 10.53
CA PRO A 62 -2.70 -4.31 9.57
C PRO A 62 -1.89 -3.30 8.75
N CYS A 63 -0.68 -3.70 8.38
CA CYS A 63 0.22 -2.91 7.56
C CYS A 63 1.10 -3.82 6.71
N PHE A 64 1.67 -3.24 5.66
CA PHE A 64 2.80 -3.83 4.95
C PHE A 64 4.10 -3.24 5.47
N LYS A 65 5.08 -4.09 5.74
CA LYS A 65 6.49 -3.72 5.93
C LYS A 65 7.21 -3.98 4.61
N LEU A 66 7.51 -2.90 3.89
CA LEU A 66 8.15 -2.94 2.58
C LEU A 66 9.47 -2.19 2.70
N ASN A 67 10.58 -2.91 2.61
CA ASN A 67 11.89 -2.41 3.03
C ASN A 67 11.80 -1.87 4.47
N ASP A 68 12.29 -0.65 4.70
CA ASP A 68 12.22 0.03 6.00
C ASP A 68 10.94 0.86 6.21
N TYR A 69 9.96 0.74 5.30
CA TYR A 69 8.73 1.52 5.33
C TYR A 69 7.55 0.72 5.86
N VAL A 70 6.72 1.39 6.65
CA VAL A 70 5.46 0.88 7.15
C VAL A 70 4.32 1.54 6.37
N VAL A 71 3.68 0.76 5.50
CA VAL A 71 2.54 1.20 4.68
C VAL A 71 1.25 0.71 5.33
N TRP A 72 0.35 1.64 5.66
CA TRP A 72 -0.90 1.35 6.39
C TRP A 72 -2.06 2.21 5.87
N GLY A 73 -3.27 1.97 6.38
CA GLY A 73 -4.46 2.75 6.03
C GLY A 73 -4.93 2.50 4.59
N ALA A 74 -5.45 3.56 3.95
CA ALA A 74 -6.04 3.46 2.61
C ALA A 74 -5.07 2.91 1.56
N THR A 75 -3.79 3.31 1.60
CA THR A 75 -2.77 2.81 0.68
C THR A 75 -2.52 1.31 0.86
N ALA A 76 -2.39 0.84 2.11
CA ALA A 76 -2.24 -0.59 2.37
C ALA A 76 -3.46 -1.40 1.92
N MET A 77 -4.67 -0.86 2.13
CA MET A 77 -5.88 -1.51 1.66
C MET A 77 -5.92 -1.59 0.11
N MET A 78 -5.47 -0.56 -0.63
CA MET A 78 -5.35 -0.61 -2.10
C MET A 78 -4.33 -1.65 -2.55
N LEU A 79 -3.16 -1.70 -1.90
CA LEU A 79 -2.12 -2.68 -2.19
C LEU A 79 -2.59 -4.11 -1.93
N ALA A 80 -3.39 -4.34 -0.88
CA ALA A 80 -3.97 -5.65 -0.58
C ALA A 80 -4.93 -6.12 -1.69
N GLU A 81 -5.75 -5.21 -2.23
CA GLU A 81 -6.65 -5.50 -3.36
C GLU A 81 -5.83 -5.92 -4.60
N ILE A 82 -4.78 -5.17 -4.94
CA ILE A 82 -3.89 -5.51 -6.06
C ILE A 82 -3.13 -6.82 -5.80
N LYS A 83 -2.58 -7.03 -4.61
CA LYS A 83 -1.88 -8.27 -4.22
C LYS A 83 -2.77 -9.49 -4.42
N ASN A 84 -4.01 -9.44 -3.92
CA ASN A 84 -4.97 -10.54 -4.07
C ASN A 84 -5.24 -10.84 -5.54
N LEU A 85 -5.46 -9.80 -6.36
CA LEU A 85 -5.68 -9.97 -7.80
C LEU A 85 -4.49 -10.65 -8.50
N LEU A 86 -3.26 -10.29 -8.12
CA LEU A 86 -2.05 -10.87 -8.70
C LEU A 86 -1.80 -12.32 -8.27
N ILE A 87 -2.18 -12.69 -7.04
CA ILE A 87 -2.03 -14.07 -6.54
C ILE A 87 -3.12 -14.99 -7.14
N GLU A 88 -4.36 -14.51 -7.26
CA GLU A 88 -5.47 -15.28 -7.84
C GLU A 88 -5.33 -15.47 -9.34
N SER A 89 -4.77 -14.47 -10.03
CA SER A 89 -4.38 -14.56 -11.42
C SER A 89 -3.17 -15.48 -11.53
N LYS A 90 -3.39 -16.79 -11.62
CA LYS A 90 -2.32 -17.77 -11.91
C LYS A 90 -1.56 -17.34 -13.16
N PHE A 91 -0.40 -16.72 -12.98
CA PHE A 91 0.62 -16.56 -14.01
C PHE A 91 1.40 -17.87 -14.18
#